data_AF-A0A536JU37-F1
#
_entry.id   AF-A0A536JU37-F1
#
_cell.length_a   1.000
_cell.length_b   1.000
_cell.length_c   1.000
_cell.angle_alpha   90.00
_cell.angle_beta   90.00
_cell.angle_gamma   90.00
#
_symmetry.space_group_name_H-M   'P 1'
#
loop_
_entity.id
_entity.type
_entity.pdbx_description
1 polymer ?
#
loop_
_entity_poly.entity_id
_entity_poly.type
_entity_poly.pdbx_seq_one_letter_code
_entity_poly.pdbx_strand_id
1 'polypeptide(L)'
;MPHVTAAQRPAHETVGRIDIDPKYGIAEWDADARLIPASQRADYFPVYYEESNGTPDRLTTLGLDLGAIPAWRAELEQARDTASARVSGRVELPSARGTRTAFFAFVPVYTSDVTPASIDERRRHLAGFVLGVYPIAQVIEAGIDRTKPEGFNFKVIDEGARGIQRSLYFHKSRTLGEREYPLEDEPEIRAGLHFPVPVDLAGRRWQLLFYPTPHYVAERTSTRAWEILTVGLLATTVAVAYLASAAGRAARVERLVLERTADL
;
A
#
# COMPACT_ATOMS: atom_id res chain seq x y z
N MET A 1 -24.65 6.46 1.05
CA MET A 1 -25.17 5.36 1.87
C MET A 1 -25.86 5.94 3.09
N PRO A 2 -27.19 6.11 3.09
CA PRO A 2 -27.90 6.60 4.27
C PRO A 2 -27.80 5.62 5.44
N HIS A 3 -27.87 6.15 6.66
CA HIS A 3 -28.12 5.37 7.87
C HIS A 3 -29.63 5.14 8.00
N VAL A 4 -30.05 3.88 7.92
CA VAL A 4 -31.47 3.49 7.96
C VAL A 4 -31.70 2.60 9.16
N THR A 5 -32.53 3.01 10.10
CA THR A 5 -32.90 2.17 11.25
C THR A 5 -33.92 1.09 10.86
N ALA A 6 -34.08 0.07 11.70
CA ALA A 6 -35.10 -0.97 11.56
C ALA A 6 -36.51 -0.40 11.32
N ALA A 7 -36.86 0.66 12.04
CA ALA A 7 -38.16 1.32 11.93
C ALA A 7 -38.32 2.09 10.60
N GLN A 8 -37.22 2.59 10.02
CA GLN A 8 -37.23 3.37 8.77
C GLN A 8 -37.19 2.49 7.52
N ARG A 9 -36.76 1.23 7.63
CA ARG A 9 -36.59 0.32 6.49
C ARG A 9 -37.82 0.23 5.56
N PRO A 10 -39.07 0.03 6.03
CA PRO A 10 -40.21 -0.07 5.12
C PRO A 10 -40.45 1.19 4.29
N ALA A 11 -40.29 2.37 4.92
CA ALA A 11 -40.43 3.66 4.24
C ALA A 11 -39.29 3.87 3.23
N HIS A 12 -38.06 3.59 3.63
CA HIS A 12 -36.87 3.68 2.78
C HIS A 12 -36.98 2.80 1.53
N GLU A 13 -37.39 1.53 1.68
CA GLU A 13 -37.57 0.64 0.54
C GLU A 13 -38.73 1.09 -0.38
N THR A 14 -39.80 1.65 0.18
CA THR A 14 -40.92 2.18 -0.62
C THR A 14 -40.45 3.35 -1.50
N VAL A 15 -39.70 4.29 -0.91
CA VAL A 15 -39.13 5.42 -1.66
C VAL A 15 -38.12 4.94 -2.69
N GLY A 16 -37.22 4.02 -2.34
CA GLY A 16 -36.25 3.46 -3.29
C GLY A 16 -36.91 2.70 -4.46
N ARG A 17 -38.09 2.08 -4.26
CA ARG A 17 -38.84 1.44 -5.37
C ARG A 17 -39.40 2.43 -6.39
N ILE A 18 -39.61 3.68 -5.97
CA ILE A 18 -40.08 4.77 -6.83
C ILE A 18 -38.90 5.47 -7.49
N ASP A 19 -37.87 5.80 -6.70
CA ASP A 19 -36.76 6.66 -7.13
C ASP A 19 -35.67 5.91 -7.91
N ILE A 20 -35.49 4.62 -7.65
CA ILE A 20 -34.35 3.83 -8.16
C ILE A 20 -34.81 2.73 -9.12
N ASP A 21 -35.51 1.73 -8.60
CA ASP A 21 -35.97 0.56 -9.37
C ASP A 21 -37.14 -0.12 -8.63
N PRO A 22 -38.22 -0.56 -9.30
CA PRO A 22 -39.35 -1.23 -8.65
C PRO A 22 -38.99 -2.46 -7.80
N LYS A 23 -37.83 -3.08 -8.05
CA LYS A 23 -37.29 -4.24 -7.31
C LYS A 23 -36.34 -3.83 -6.18
N TYR A 24 -36.17 -2.54 -5.91
CA TYR A 24 -35.32 -2.05 -4.83
C TYR A 24 -35.75 -2.63 -3.48
N GLY A 25 -34.75 -3.05 -2.73
CA GLY A 25 -34.87 -3.53 -1.36
C GLY A 25 -33.49 -3.51 -0.71
N ILE A 26 -33.45 -3.44 0.62
CA ILE A 26 -32.17 -3.58 1.33
C ILE A 26 -31.76 -5.04 1.23
N ALA A 27 -30.59 -5.28 0.67
CA ALA A 27 -30.06 -6.60 0.35
C ALA A 27 -28.69 -6.82 0.99
N GLU A 28 -28.31 -8.08 1.15
CA GLU A 28 -26.99 -8.50 1.63
C GLU A 28 -26.48 -9.69 0.82
N TRP A 29 -25.18 -9.97 0.91
CA TRP A 29 -24.64 -11.20 0.36
C TRP A 29 -24.85 -12.36 1.32
N ASP A 30 -25.29 -13.50 0.78
CA ASP A 30 -25.23 -14.78 1.47
C ASP A 30 -23.82 -15.39 1.41
N ALA A 31 -23.66 -16.59 1.99
CA ALA A 31 -22.40 -17.32 1.99
C ALA A 31 -21.91 -17.72 0.58
N ASP A 32 -22.82 -17.77 -0.40
CA ASP A 32 -22.54 -18.10 -1.80
C ASP A 32 -22.34 -16.83 -2.65
N ALA A 33 -22.16 -15.66 -2.02
CA ALA A 33 -22.04 -14.35 -2.66
C ALA A 33 -23.24 -13.95 -3.53
N ARG A 34 -24.42 -14.49 -3.25
CA ARG A 34 -25.68 -14.11 -3.90
C ARG A 34 -26.36 -13.00 -3.11
N LEU A 35 -27.01 -12.08 -3.82
CA LEU A 35 -27.82 -11.03 -3.21
C LEU A 35 -29.14 -11.61 -2.70
N ILE A 36 -29.36 -11.50 -1.40
CA ILE A 36 -30.61 -11.88 -0.72
C ILE A 36 -31.18 -10.67 0.04
N PRO A 37 -32.48 -10.64 0.36
CA PRO A 37 -33.03 -9.61 1.23
C PRO A 37 -32.30 -9.58 2.58
N ALA A 38 -31.95 -8.38 3.04
CA ALA A 38 -31.19 -8.23 4.28
C ALA A 38 -31.97 -8.78 5.48
N SER A 39 -31.29 -9.58 6.30
CA SER A 39 -31.78 -10.04 7.60
C SER A 39 -32.11 -8.88 8.54
N GLN A 40 -32.86 -9.15 9.62
CA GLN A 40 -33.31 -8.09 10.51
C GLN A 40 -32.17 -7.59 11.40
N ARG A 41 -31.85 -6.30 11.28
CA ARG A 41 -30.83 -5.57 12.08
C ARG A 41 -31.40 -4.29 12.66
N ALA A 42 -30.70 -3.74 13.65
CA ALA A 42 -31.04 -2.46 14.28
C ALA A 42 -30.92 -1.29 13.28
N ASP A 43 -29.93 -1.36 12.41
CA ASP A 43 -29.53 -0.35 11.45
C ASP A 43 -28.90 -1.00 10.20
N TYR A 44 -29.04 -0.30 9.08
CA TYR A 44 -28.59 -0.68 7.75
C TYR A 44 -27.88 0.51 7.10
N PHE A 45 -26.92 0.20 6.22
CA PHE A 45 -26.19 1.18 5.41
C PHE A 45 -26.28 0.81 3.93
N PRO A 46 -27.48 0.87 3.32
CA PRO A 46 -27.66 0.53 1.93
C PRO A 46 -26.95 1.53 1.01
N VAL A 47 -26.39 1.06 -0.09
CA VAL A 47 -26.05 1.94 -1.21
C VAL A 47 -27.35 2.46 -1.83
N TYR A 48 -27.55 3.77 -1.83
CA TYR A 48 -28.80 4.39 -2.28
C TYR A 48 -28.62 5.28 -3.51
N TYR A 49 -27.47 5.96 -3.59
CA TYR A 49 -27.08 6.74 -4.75
C TYR A 49 -25.68 6.29 -5.16
N GLU A 50 -25.46 6.20 -6.46
CA GLU A 50 -24.21 5.72 -7.02
C GLU A 50 -23.89 6.53 -8.29
N GLU A 51 -22.89 7.40 -8.21
CA GLU A 51 -22.37 8.12 -9.37
C GLU A 51 -21.10 7.42 -9.88
N SER A 52 -20.97 7.32 -11.20
CA SER A 52 -19.86 6.64 -11.85
C SER A 52 -19.50 7.34 -13.15
N ASN A 53 -18.21 7.44 -13.44
CA ASN A 53 -17.68 8.09 -14.65
C ASN A 53 -17.87 7.24 -15.92
N GLY A 54 -18.98 6.51 -16.04
CA GLY A 54 -19.33 5.78 -17.26
C GLY A 54 -18.64 4.43 -17.45
N THR A 55 -18.18 3.75 -16.39
CA THR A 55 -17.58 2.41 -16.52
C THR A 55 -18.67 1.39 -16.93
N PRO A 56 -18.65 0.81 -18.15
CA PRO A 56 -19.78 0.05 -18.69
C PRO A 56 -20.04 -1.32 -18.05
N ASP A 57 -19.08 -1.83 -17.26
CA ASP A 57 -19.00 -3.24 -16.83
C ASP A 57 -19.29 -3.46 -15.34
N ARG A 58 -20.04 -2.57 -14.67
CA ARG A 58 -20.28 -2.65 -13.23
C ARG A 58 -21.63 -3.28 -12.90
N LEU A 59 -21.63 -4.29 -12.02
CA LEU A 59 -22.85 -4.74 -11.35
C LEU A 59 -23.38 -3.61 -10.46
N THR A 60 -24.68 -3.30 -10.55
CA THR A 60 -25.30 -2.33 -9.64
C THR A 60 -25.16 -2.80 -8.20
N THR A 61 -24.74 -1.90 -7.31
CA THR A 61 -24.65 -2.18 -5.87
C THR A 61 -25.82 -1.55 -5.10
N LEU A 62 -26.79 -0.94 -5.81
CA LEU A 62 -27.93 -0.27 -5.20
C LEU A 62 -28.73 -1.26 -4.33
N GLY A 63 -29.04 -0.83 -3.11
CA GLY A 63 -29.74 -1.63 -2.09
C GLY A 63 -28.82 -2.49 -1.24
N LEU A 64 -27.57 -2.74 -1.65
CA LEU A 64 -26.63 -3.54 -0.88
C LEU A 64 -26.26 -2.85 0.44
N ASP A 65 -26.49 -3.55 1.55
CA ASP A 65 -26.12 -3.13 2.90
C ASP A 65 -24.65 -3.47 3.18
N LEU A 66 -23.76 -2.48 3.07
CA LEU A 66 -22.36 -2.67 3.42
C LEU A 66 -22.14 -2.85 4.93
N GLY A 67 -23.13 -2.46 5.74
CA GLY A 67 -23.14 -2.69 7.19
C GLY A 67 -23.37 -4.14 7.59
N ALA A 68 -23.80 -4.99 6.66
CA ALA A 68 -23.96 -6.42 6.90
C ALA A 68 -22.62 -7.14 7.04
N ILE A 69 -21.54 -6.58 6.47
CA ILE A 69 -20.19 -7.16 6.54
C ILE A 69 -19.46 -6.64 7.77
N PRO A 70 -19.10 -7.51 8.75
CA PRO A 70 -18.51 -7.08 10.01
C PRO A 70 -17.24 -6.23 9.86
N ALA A 71 -16.39 -6.58 8.89
CA ALA A 71 -15.15 -5.85 8.63
C ALA A 71 -15.40 -4.40 8.17
N TRP A 72 -16.43 -4.17 7.35
CA TRP A 72 -16.78 -2.82 6.89
C TRP A 72 -17.60 -2.07 7.92
N ARG A 73 -18.49 -2.77 8.65
CA ARG A 73 -19.21 -2.20 9.77
C ARG A 73 -18.28 -1.59 10.81
N ALA A 74 -17.18 -2.27 11.15
CA ALA A 74 -16.17 -1.73 12.04
C ALA A 74 -15.54 -0.42 11.51
N GLU A 75 -15.24 -0.34 10.21
CA GLU A 75 -14.70 0.90 9.62
C GLU A 75 -15.73 2.04 9.57
N LEU A 76 -17.01 1.72 9.28
CA LEU A 76 -18.12 2.69 9.33
C LEU A 76 -18.30 3.25 10.75
N GLU A 77 -18.30 2.39 11.75
CA GLU A 77 -18.42 2.79 13.16
C GLU A 77 -17.22 3.64 13.63
N GLN A 78 -16.00 3.29 13.22
CA GLN A 78 -14.80 4.10 13.48
C GLN A 78 -14.86 5.45 12.76
N ALA A 79 -15.33 5.48 11.51
CA ALA A 79 -15.49 6.73 10.76
C ALA A 79 -16.48 7.66 11.47
N ARG A 80 -17.64 7.11 11.86
CA ARG A 80 -18.67 7.83 12.63
C ARG A 80 -18.14 8.36 13.96
N ASP A 81 -17.45 7.53 14.74
CA ASP A 81 -17.04 7.89 16.09
C ASP A 81 -15.86 8.89 16.08
N THR A 82 -14.96 8.81 15.09
CA THR A 82 -13.82 9.73 14.93
C THR A 82 -14.16 11.01 14.15
N ALA A 83 -15.30 11.05 13.47
CA ALA A 83 -15.64 12.11 12.51
C ALA A 83 -14.58 12.31 11.41
N SER A 84 -13.92 11.22 11.02
CA SER A 84 -12.85 11.22 10.02
C SER A 84 -13.05 10.12 9.00
N ALA A 85 -12.45 10.28 7.82
CA ALA A 85 -12.49 9.26 6.78
C ALA A 85 -11.80 7.97 7.26
N ARG A 86 -12.35 6.81 6.84
CA ARG A 86 -11.74 5.49 7.06
C ARG A 86 -11.60 4.74 5.75
N VAL A 87 -10.50 4.01 5.60
CA VAL A 87 -10.26 3.17 4.42
C VAL A 87 -10.34 1.68 4.77
N SER A 88 -11.04 0.92 3.91
CA SER A 88 -11.15 -0.53 4.03
C SER A 88 -9.83 -1.25 3.68
N GLY A 89 -9.80 -2.56 3.92
CA GLY A 89 -8.79 -3.42 3.33
C GLY A 89 -8.99 -3.59 1.83
N ARG A 90 -8.22 -4.51 1.26
CA ARG A 90 -8.43 -4.99 -0.11
C ARG A 90 -9.85 -5.53 -0.24
N VAL A 91 -10.55 -5.06 -1.27
CA VAL A 91 -11.88 -5.49 -1.67
C VAL A 91 -11.79 -6.03 -3.08
N GLU A 92 -12.43 -7.18 -3.30
CA GLU A 92 -12.57 -7.77 -4.62
C GLU A 92 -13.97 -7.48 -5.15
N LEU A 93 -14.02 -6.77 -6.28
CA LEU A 93 -15.26 -6.37 -6.93
C LEU A 93 -15.44 -7.19 -8.22
N PRO A 94 -16.62 -7.79 -8.44
CA PRO A 94 -16.94 -8.37 -9.72
C PRO A 94 -16.96 -7.28 -10.81
N SER A 95 -16.50 -7.64 -12.01
CA SER A 95 -16.44 -6.79 -13.20
C SER A 95 -16.65 -7.67 -14.42
N ALA A 96 -17.11 -7.12 -15.56
CA ALA A 96 -17.27 -7.96 -16.75
C ALA A 96 -15.96 -8.58 -17.29
N ARG A 97 -14.79 -8.02 -16.92
CA ARG A 97 -13.47 -8.58 -17.24
C ARG A 97 -12.88 -9.47 -16.13
N GLY A 98 -13.70 -9.93 -15.19
CA GLY A 98 -13.27 -10.73 -14.04
C GLY A 98 -13.31 -9.95 -12.72
N THR A 99 -12.30 -10.10 -11.88
CA THR A 99 -12.27 -9.48 -10.55
C THR A 99 -11.36 -8.26 -10.54
N ARG A 100 -11.84 -7.15 -9.98
CA ARG A 100 -11.05 -5.93 -9.80
C ARG A 100 -10.77 -5.70 -8.33
N THR A 101 -9.51 -5.46 -8.01
CA THR A 101 -9.10 -5.11 -6.65
C THR A 101 -9.25 -3.61 -6.40
N ALA A 102 -9.93 -3.26 -5.30
CA ALA A 102 -10.19 -1.90 -4.87
C ALA A 102 -10.02 -1.75 -3.36
N PHE A 103 -10.09 -0.51 -2.89
CA PHE A 103 -10.39 -0.20 -1.49
C PHE A 103 -11.55 0.78 -1.44
N PHE A 104 -12.26 0.78 -0.33
CA PHE A 104 -13.33 1.73 -0.05
C PHE A 104 -12.83 2.82 0.87
N ALA A 105 -13.27 4.06 0.64
CA ALA A 105 -13.16 5.14 1.60
C ALA A 105 -14.56 5.52 2.10
N PHE A 106 -14.75 5.53 3.40
CA PHE A 106 -15.98 5.90 4.07
C PHE A 106 -15.80 7.26 4.73
N VAL A 107 -16.64 8.23 4.38
CA VAL A 107 -16.66 9.56 4.99
C VAL A 107 -18.01 9.74 5.70
N PRO A 108 -18.04 9.99 7.02
CA PRO A 108 -19.29 10.15 7.75
C PRO A 108 -19.98 11.46 7.37
N VAL A 109 -21.30 11.42 7.26
CA VAL A 109 -22.16 12.58 7.03
C VAL A 109 -23.13 12.70 8.19
N TYR A 110 -23.20 13.88 8.80
CA TYR A 110 -24.10 14.17 9.91
C TYR A 110 -25.27 15.02 9.44
N THR A 111 -26.36 15.03 10.20
CA THR A 111 -27.58 15.81 9.88
C THR A 111 -27.41 17.31 10.04
N SER A 112 -26.37 17.74 10.77
CA SER A 112 -26.00 19.14 10.97
C SER A 112 -24.78 19.53 10.13
N ASP A 113 -24.73 20.79 9.71
CA ASP A 113 -23.57 21.36 8.99
C ASP A 113 -22.31 21.44 9.87
N VAL A 114 -22.49 21.39 11.19
CA VAL A 114 -21.39 21.35 12.16
C VAL A 114 -21.18 19.91 12.60
N THR A 115 -19.91 19.47 12.55
CA THR A 115 -19.51 18.15 13.06
C THR A 115 -19.78 18.06 14.56
N PRO A 116 -20.55 17.06 15.04
CA PRO A 116 -20.85 16.95 16.46
C PRO A 116 -19.60 16.71 17.32
N ALA A 117 -19.56 17.31 18.50
CA ALA A 117 -18.36 17.37 19.33
C ALA A 117 -18.09 16.04 20.06
N SER A 118 -19.14 15.40 20.56
CA SER A 118 -19.04 14.14 21.32
C SER A 118 -19.36 12.90 20.46
N ILE A 119 -18.83 11.74 20.86
CA ILE A 119 -19.14 10.46 20.21
C ILE A 119 -20.65 10.17 20.26
N ASP A 120 -21.31 10.44 21.38
CA ASP A 120 -22.75 10.19 21.52
C ASP A 120 -23.60 11.10 20.63
N GLU A 121 -23.18 12.34 20.41
CA GLU A 121 -23.84 13.21 19.43
C GLU A 121 -23.55 12.76 18.00
N ARG A 122 -22.32 12.34 17.67
CA ARG A 122 -21.98 11.79 16.33
C ARG A 122 -22.83 10.59 16.00
N ARG A 123 -23.07 9.70 16.97
CA ARG A 123 -23.94 8.53 16.83
C ARG A 123 -25.40 8.92 16.58
N ARG A 124 -25.94 9.87 17.36
CA ARG A 124 -27.33 10.32 17.23
C ARG A 124 -27.60 11.09 15.95
N HIS A 125 -26.64 11.87 15.48
CA HIS A 125 -26.79 12.75 14.31
C HIS A 125 -26.19 12.16 13.03
N LEU A 126 -25.83 10.88 13.00
CA LEU A 126 -25.35 10.24 11.79
C LEU A 126 -26.47 10.16 10.75
N ALA A 127 -26.29 10.87 9.62
CA ALA A 127 -27.17 10.77 8.46
C ALA A 127 -26.78 9.61 7.55
N GLY A 128 -25.48 9.26 7.50
CA GLY A 128 -24.96 8.17 6.69
C GLY A 128 -23.50 8.36 6.32
N PHE A 129 -23.11 7.82 5.18
CA PHE A 129 -21.74 7.87 4.66
C PHE A 129 -21.70 8.18 3.17
N VAL A 130 -20.67 8.93 2.76
CA VAL A 130 -20.19 8.93 1.38
C VAL A 130 -19.22 7.77 1.21
N LEU A 131 -19.43 6.97 0.18
CA LEU A 131 -18.55 5.86 -0.21
C LEU A 131 -17.77 6.24 -1.46
N GLY A 132 -16.45 6.23 -1.37
CA GLY A 132 -15.58 6.24 -2.53
C GLY A 132 -15.06 4.82 -2.82
N VAL A 133 -15.13 4.39 -4.08
CA VAL A 133 -14.58 3.11 -4.55
C VAL A 133 -13.35 3.39 -5.40
N TYR A 134 -12.18 2.94 -4.92
CA TYR A 134 -10.90 3.26 -5.54
C TYR A 134 -10.19 2.00 -6.02
N PRO A 135 -10.11 1.76 -7.34
CA PRO A 135 -9.30 0.68 -7.89
C PRO A 135 -7.82 0.90 -7.53
N ILE A 136 -7.22 -0.03 -6.78
CA ILE A 136 -5.86 0.15 -6.22
C ILE A 136 -4.86 0.41 -7.34
N ALA A 137 -4.91 -0.41 -8.39
CA ALA A 137 -4.00 -0.28 -9.52
C ALA A 137 -4.06 1.11 -10.18
N GLN A 138 -5.26 1.67 -10.36
CA GLN A 138 -5.41 2.99 -11.00
C GLN A 138 -4.89 4.12 -10.13
N VAL A 139 -5.16 4.07 -8.82
CA VAL A 139 -4.66 5.08 -7.86
C VAL A 139 -3.14 5.08 -7.81
N ILE A 140 -2.54 3.89 -7.70
CA ILE A 140 -1.08 3.75 -7.66
C ILE A 140 -0.45 4.19 -8.98
N GLU A 141 -0.98 3.73 -10.11
CA GLU A 141 -0.45 4.07 -11.42
C GLU A 141 -0.53 5.56 -11.73
N ALA A 142 -1.64 6.21 -11.39
CA ALA A 142 -1.78 7.67 -11.50
C ALA A 142 -0.74 8.42 -10.63
N GLY A 143 -0.40 7.87 -9.46
CA GLY A 143 0.59 8.47 -8.55
C GLY A 143 2.03 8.40 -9.08
N ILE A 144 2.39 7.34 -9.82
CA ILE A 144 3.75 7.13 -10.34
C ILE A 144 3.95 7.56 -11.79
N ASP A 145 2.87 7.96 -12.48
CA ASP A 145 2.92 8.35 -13.89
C ASP A 145 3.93 9.49 -14.16
N ARG A 146 4.07 10.42 -13.21
CA ARG A 146 5.01 11.54 -13.32
C ARG A 146 6.45 11.17 -12.99
N THR A 147 6.68 10.24 -12.06
CA THR A 147 8.03 9.86 -11.61
C THR A 147 8.66 8.81 -12.51
N LYS A 148 7.84 7.98 -13.19
CA LYS A 148 8.28 6.89 -14.07
C LYS A 148 9.44 6.11 -13.43
N PRO A 149 9.17 5.28 -12.40
CA PRO A 149 10.22 4.56 -11.68
C PRO A 149 10.91 3.53 -12.58
N GLU A 150 11.90 4.00 -13.32
CA GLU A 150 12.69 3.21 -14.26
C GLU A 150 13.70 2.34 -13.51
N GLY A 151 13.71 1.04 -13.80
CA GLY A 151 14.64 0.09 -13.19
C GLY A 151 14.26 -0.40 -11.79
N PHE A 152 13.10 0.02 -11.25
CA PHE A 152 12.59 -0.42 -9.95
C PHE A 152 11.27 -1.16 -10.08
N ASN A 153 11.14 -2.24 -9.31
CA ASN A 153 9.86 -2.84 -8.99
C ASN A 153 9.39 -2.28 -7.64
N PHE A 154 8.09 -2.31 -7.38
CA PHE A 154 7.63 -2.11 -6.01
C PHE A 154 6.35 -2.89 -5.68
N LYS A 155 6.23 -3.28 -4.41
CA LYS A 155 5.06 -3.96 -3.87
C LYS A 155 4.35 -3.07 -2.85
N VAL A 156 3.04 -2.97 -2.95
CA VAL A 156 2.20 -2.24 -1.99
C VAL A 156 1.57 -3.26 -1.06
N ILE A 157 1.78 -3.10 0.24
CA ILE A 157 1.25 -3.99 1.27
C ILE A 157 0.44 -3.24 2.32
N ASP A 158 -0.58 -3.90 2.86
CA ASP A 158 -1.32 -3.47 4.05
C ASP A 158 -0.71 -4.13 5.29
N GLU A 159 -0.09 -3.33 6.16
CA GLU A 159 0.60 -3.86 7.35
C GLU A 159 -0.36 -4.51 8.35
N GLY A 160 -1.62 -4.06 8.38
CA GLY A 160 -2.67 -4.58 9.27
C GLY A 160 -3.36 -5.85 8.75
N ALA A 161 -3.12 -6.25 7.51
CA ALA A 161 -3.75 -7.40 6.88
C ALA A 161 -2.86 -8.65 6.86
N ARG A 162 -3.50 -9.81 6.69
CA ARG A 162 -2.86 -11.14 6.62
C ARG A 162 -3.28 -11.89 5.35
N GLY A 163 -2.45 -12.85 4.94
CA GLY A 163 -2.71 -13.68 3.77
C GLY A 163 -2.86 -12.86 2.49
N ILE A 164 -3.81 -13.25 1.63
CA ILE A 164 -4.03 -12.60 0.33
C ILE A 164 -4.40 -11.10 0.44
N GLN A 165 -5.02 -10.70 1.55
CA GLN A 165 -5.45 -9.33 1.82
C GLN A 165 -4.27 -8.38 2.08
N ARG A 166 -3.10 -8.94 2.41
CA ARG A 166 -1.87 -8.18 2.68
C ARG A 166 -1.27 -7.57 1.42
N SER A 167 -1.34 -8.27 0.29
CA SER A 167 -0.80 -7.77 -0.99
C SER A 167 -1.84 -6.95 -1.72
N LEU A 168 -1.62 -5.64 -1.81
CA LEU A 168 -2.54 -4.69 -2.43
C LEU A 168 -2.25 -4.51 -3.92
N TYR A 169 -0.97 -4.36 -4.28
CA TYR A 169 -0.55 -4.08 -5.65
C TYR A 169 0.91 -4.46 -5.90
N PHE A 170 1.23 -4.76 -7.16
CA PHE A 170 2.58 -4.99 -7.63
C PHE A 170 2.84 -4.16 -8.89
N HIS A 171 3.91 -3.37 -8.87
CA HIS A 171 4.39 -2.63 -10.02
C HIS A 171 5.66 -3.28 -10.58
N LYS A 172 5.63 -3.58 -11.88
CA LYS A 172 6.78 -4.06 -12.63
C LYS A 172 7.46 -2.89 -13.34
N SER A 173 8.79 -2.81 -13.24
CA SER A 173 9.60 -1.83 -13.98
C SER A 173 9.29 -1.86 -15.48
N ARG A 174 9.15 -0.66 -16.07
CA ARG A 174 8.82 -0.47 -17.50
C ARG A 174 10.02 -0.46 -18.44
N THR A 175 11.25 -0.41 -17.91
CA THR A 175 12.49 -0.40 -18.71
C THR A 175 12.87 -1.76 -19.28
N LEU A 176 12.13 -2.81 -18.95
CA LEU A 176 12.38 -4.16 -19.41
C LEU A 176 11.38 -4.55 -20.49
N GLY A 177 11.87 -4.70 -21.72
CA GLY A 177 11.17 -5.50 -22.73
C GLY A 177 11.06 -6.95 -22.24
N GLU A 178 9.83 -7.46 -22.15
CA GLU A 178 9.34 -8.86 -21.94
C GLU A 178 10.16 -9.89 -21.13
N ARG A 179 11.27 -9.56 -20.47
CA ARG A 179 11.96 -10.48 -19.57
C ARG A 179 11.11 -10.61 -18.32
N GLU A 180 10.55 -11.80 -18.15
CA GLU A 180 9.77 -12.19 -16.99
C GLU A 180 10.74 -12.44 -15.83
N TYR A 181 10.93 -11.41 -15.00
CA TYR A 181 11.49 -11.64 -13.67
C TYR A 181 10.35 -12.18 -12.80
N PRO A 182 10.57 -13.26 -12.04
CA PRO A 182 9.57 -13.79 -11.14
C PRO A 182 9.11 -12.71 -10.15
N LEU A 183 7.82 -12.72 -9.83
CA LEU A 183 7.26 -11.87 -8.78
C LEU A 183 7.89 -12.30 -7.45
N GLU A 184 8.78 -11.47 -6.91
CA GLU A 184 9.39 -11.76 -5.62
C GLU A 184 8.34 -11.67 -4.50
N ASP A 185 8.39 -12.65 -3.60
CA ASP A 185 7.54 -12.64 -2.42
C ASP A 185 8.02 -11.60 -1.41
N GLU A 186 7.13 -11.16 -0.51
CA GLU A 186 7.48 -10.12 0.48
C GLU A 186 8.73 -10.48 1.32
N PRO A 187 8.92 -11.72 1.82
CA PRO A 187 10.12 -12.09 2.56
C PRO A 187 11.41 -12.01 1.73
N GLU A 188 11.34 -12.35 0.44
CA GLU A 188 12.50 -12.31 -0.47
C GLU A 188 12.92 -10.87 -0.74
N ILE A 189 11.96 -9.99 -1.02
CA ILE A 189 12.20 -8.55 -1.17
C ILE A 189 12.87 -7.98 0.08
N ARG A 190 12.37 -8.36 1.27
CA ARG A 190 12.91 -7.89 2.55
C ARG A 190 14.29 -8.44 2.88
N ALA A 191 14.63 -9.62 2.38
CA ALA A 191 15.98 -10.19 2.52
C ALA A 191 16.99 -9.52 1.57
N GLY A 192 16.52 -9.00 0.43
CA GLY A 192 17.31 -8.28 -0.55
C GLY A 192 17.46 -6.77 -0.29
N LEU A 193 18.10 -6.08 -1.25
CA LEU A 193 18.19 -4.63 -1.26
C LEU A 193 16.81 -4.03 -1.55
N HIS A 194 16.22 -3.39 -0.54
CA HIS A 194 14.91 -2.76 -0.66
C HIS A 194 14.85 -1.44 0.09
N PHE A 195 13.90 -0.59 -0.28
CA PHE A 195 13.61 0.68 0.37
C PHE A 195 12.12 0.75 0.75
N PRO A 196 11.80 0.65 2.05
CA PRO A 196 10.43 0.75 2.53
C PRO A 196 9.97 2.22 2.64
N VAL A 197 8.79 2.52 2.11
CA VAL A 197 8.13 3.83 2.23
C VAL A 197 6.77 3.63 2.93
N PRO A 198 6.59 4.15 4.17
CA PRO A 198 5.31 4.08 4.84
C PRO A 198 4.30 5.05 4.20
N VAL A 199 3.04 4.66 4.13
CA VAL A 199 1.92 5.47 3.67
C VAL A 199 0.76 5.32 4.64
N ASP A 200 0.46 6.37 5.38
CA ASP A 200 -0.71 6.43 6.25
C ASP A 200 -1.91 6.98 5.47
N LEU A 201 -2.94 6.15 5.29
CA LEU A 201 -4.13 6.47 4.51
C LEU A 201 -5.39 6.30 5.37
N ALA A 202 -5.94 7.41 5.85
CA ALA A 202 -7.24 7.48 6.53
C ALA A 202 -7.45 6.36 7.57
N GLY A 203 -6.49 6.24 8.49
CA GLY A 203 -6.54 5.27 9.59
C GLY A 203 -6.06 3.86 9.25
N ARG A 204 -5.50 3.66 8.05
CA ARG A 204 -4.87 2.42 7.60
C ARG A 204 -3.41 2.67 7.25
N ARG A 205 -2.53 1.72 7.57
CA ARG A 205 -1.08 1.86 7.37
C ARG A 205 -0.60 0.91 6.29
N TRP A 206 -0.16 1.48 5.19
CA TRP A 206 0.40 0.76 4.05
C TRP A 206 1.91 0.95 3.99
N GLN A 207 2.57 0.06 3.28
CA GLN A 207 3.99 0.16 3.01
C GLN A 207 4.26 -0.15 1.53
N LEU A 208 5.04 0.71 0.89
CA LEU A 208 5.57 0.49 -0.44
C LEU A 208 6.99 -0.03 -0.29
N LEU A 209 7.24 -1.24 -0.80
CA LEU A 209 8.57 -1.86 -0.81
C LEU A 209 9.16 -1.69 -2.19
N PHE A 210 10.04 -0.71 -2.37
CA PHE A 210 10.79 -0.52 -3.62
C PHE A 210 12.02 -1.41 -3.63
N TYR A 211 12.32 -2.02 -4.76
CA TYR A 211 13.52 -2.83 -4.92
C TYR A 211 14.03 -2.77 -6.36
N PRO A 212 15.36 -2.70 -6.57
CA PRO A 212 15.93 -2.54 -7.90
C PRO A 212 15.84 -3.84 -8.70
N THR A 213 15.64 -3.71 -10.00
CA THR A 213 15.75 -4.87 -10.89
C THR A 213 17.21 -5.35 -11.00
N PRO A 214 17.46 -6.64 -11.30
CA PRO A 214 18.83 -7.13 -11.50
C PRO A 214 19.59 -6.35 -12.58
N HIS A 215 18.90 -5.88 -13.61
CA HIS A 215 19.47 -5.03 -14.66
C HIS A 215 19.94 -3.68 -14.12
N TYR A 216 19.09 -3.00 -13.34
CA TYR A 216 19.44 -1.72 -12.71
C TYR A 216 20.67 -1.85 -11.81
N VAL A 217 20.78 -2.96 -11.07
CA VAL A 217 21.96 -3.26 -10.26
C VAL A 217 23.17 -3.48 -11.17
N ALA A 218 23.06 -4.33 -12.19
CA ALA A 218 24.16 -4.67 -13.09
C ALA A 218 24.74 -3.45 -13.84
N GLU A 219 23.89 -2.55 -14.34
CA GLU A 219 24.32 -1.32 -15.02
C GLU A 219 25.05 -0.35 -14.08
N ARG A 220 24.70 -0.36 -12.78
CA ARG A 220 25.26 0.56 -11.80
C ARG A 220 26.38 -0.03 -10.95
N THR A 221 26.53 -1.35 -10.90
CA THR A 221 27.71 -2.00 -10.35
C THR A 221 28.86 -1.87 -11.33
N SER A 222 29.64 -0.80 -11.17
CA SER A 222 30.78 -0.51 -12.03
C SER A 222 32.01 -1.34 -11.64
N THR A 223 32.69 -1.91 -12.63
CA THR A 223 34.03 -2.50 -12.50
C THR A 223 35.08 -1.51 -11.98
N ARG A 224 34.80 -0.20 -12.04
CA ARG A 224 35.65 0.86 -11.46
C ARG A 224 35.93 0.67 -9.98
N ALA A 225 35.02 0.06 -9.22
CA ALA A 225 35.28 -0.26 -7.81
C ALA A 225 36.50 -1.19 -7.66
N TRP A 226 36.64 -2.17 -8.56
CA TRP A 226 37.79 -3.06 -8.59
C TRP A 226 39.07 -2.37 -9.07
N GLU A 227 38.96 -1.44 -10.02
CA GLU A 227 40.09 -0.62 -10.46
C GLU A 227 40.63 0.24 -9.31
N ILE A 228 39.74 0.95 -8.61
CA ILE A 228 40.09 1.77 -7.44
C ILE A 228 40.71 0.90 -6.34
N LEU A 229 40.12 -0.27 -6.05
CA LEU A 229 40.67 -1.22 -5.08
C LEU A 229 42.09 -1.66 -5.47
N THR A 230 42.30 -2.01 -6.74
CA THR A 230 43.59 -2.52 -7.23
C THR A 230 44.66 -1.43 -7.16
N VAL A 231 44.34 -0.21 -7.61
CA VAL A 231 45.26 0.94 -7.55
C VAL A 231 45.56 1.32 -6.11
N GLY A 232 44.55 1.37 -5.24
CA GLY A 232 44.71 1.66 -3.83
C GLY A 232 45.57 0.61 -3.11
N LEU A 233 45.35 -0.68 -3.40
CA LEU A 233 46.14 -1.78 -2.85
C LEU A 233 47.59 -1.71 -3.32
N LEU A 234 47.82 -1.41 -4.59
CA LEU A 234 49.18 -1.28 -5.16
C LEU A 234 49.92 -0.09 -4.56
N ALA A 235 49.28 1.08 -4.45
CA ALA A 235 49.85 2.25 -3.78
C ALA A 235 50.19 1.97 -2.31
N THR A 236 49.29 1.28 -1.59
CA THR A 236 49.51 0.88 -0.20
C THR A 236 50.70 -0.07 -0.08
N THR A 237 50.80 -1.05 -0.98
CA THR A 237 51.91 -2.01 -1.02
C THR A 237 53.25 -1.30 -1.24
N VAL A 238 53.31 -0.36 -2.19
CA VAL A 238 54.51 0.44 -2.48
C VAL A 238 54.91 1.29 -1.26
N ALA A 239 53.96 1.94 -0.60
CA ALA A 239 54.22 2.73 0.60
C ALA A 239 54.77 1.87 1.75
N VAL A 240 54.17 0.70 2.00
CA VAL A 240 54.64 -0.25 3.02
C VAL A 240 56.05 -0.75 2.69
N ALA A 241 56.31 -1.13 1.43
CA ALA A 241 57.63 -1.58 1.00
C ALA A 241 58.69 -0.47 1.16
N TYR A 242 58.35 0.77 0.82
CA TYR A 242 59.23 1.93 1.00
C TYR A 242 59.55 2.18 2.48
N LEU A 243 58.55 2.19 3.35
CA LEU A 243 58.72 2.37 4.79
C LEU A 243 59.57 1.24 5.41
N ALA A 244 59.30 -0.01 5.05
CA ALA A 244 60.08 -1.16 5.49
C ALA A 244 61.54 -1.08 5.02
N SER A 245 61.77 -0.65 3.78
CA SER A 245 63.10 -0.43 3.22
C SER A 245 63.84 0.70 3.93
N ALA A 246 63.16 1.81 4.25
CA ALA A 246 63.73 2.93 5.00
C ALA A 246 64.09 2.55 6.44
N ALA A 247 63.20 1.82 7.14
CA ALA A 247 63.47 1.29 8.47
C ALA A 247 64.65 0.30 8.47
N GLY A 248 64.73 -0.57 7.48
CA GLY A 248 65.85 -1.51 7.31
C GLY A 248 67.19 -0.81 7.04
N ARG A 249 67.18 0.31 6.27
CA ARG A 249 68.38 1.13 6.08
C ARG A 249 68.84 1.80 7.37
N ALA A 250 67.93 2.36 8.15
CA ALA A 250 68.25 2.97 9.45
C ALA A 250 68.92 1.97 10.40
N ALA A 251 68.34 0.76 10.53
CA ALA A 251 68.91 -0.30 11.36
C ALA A 251 70.28 -0.79 10.88
N ARG A 252 70.53 -0.81 9.56
CA ARG A 252 71.83 -1.22 8.99
C ARG A 252 72.92 -0.16 9.22
N VAL A 253 72.57 1.13 9.19
CA VAL A 253 73.49 2.23 9.49
C VAL A 253 73.86 2.25 10.97
N GLU A 254 72.90 2.07 11.89
CA GLU A 254 73.20 1.95 13.32
C GLU A 254 74.14 0.78 13.62
N ARG A 255 73.92 -0.37 12.98
CA ARG A 255 74.77 -1.56 13.16
C ARG A 255 76.21 -1.32 12.69
N LEU A 256 76.38 -0.66 11.55
CA LEU A 256 77.70 -0.28 11.02
C LEU A 256 78.43 0.75 11.90
N VAL A 257 77.69 1.69 12.50
CA VAL A 257 78.26 2.65 13.45
C VAL A 257 78.71 1.93 14.73
N LEU A 258 77.88 1.04 15.27
CA LEU A 258 78.21 0.25 16.46
C LEU A 258 79.44 -0.64 16.24
N GLU A 259 79.56 -1.31 15.09
CA GLU A 259 80.73 -2.11 14.73
C GLU A 259 82.00 -1.25 14.62
N ARG A 260 81.93 -0.07 13.99
CA ARG A 260 83.08 0.86 13.87
C ARG A 260 83.51 1.47 15.21
N THR A 261 82.59 1.70 16.14
CA THR A 261 82.92 2.17 17.49
C THR A 261 83.42 1.05 18.40
N ALA A 262 83.17 -0.22 18.08
CA ALA A 262 83.70 -1.37 18.81
C ALA A 262 85.12 -1.76 18.36
N ASP A 263 85.52 -1.36 17.15
CA ASP A 263 86.86 -1.56 16.58
C ASP A 263 87.87 -0.45 16.92
N LEU A 264 87.50 0.54 17.75
CA LEU A 264 88.37 1.63 18.25
C LEU A 264 88.66 1.41 19.74
#